data_AF-A0A9W9D0Y9-F1
#
_entry.id   AF-A0A9W9D0Y9-F1
#
_cell.length_a   1.000
_cell.length_b   1.000
_cell.length_c   1.000
_cell.angle_alpha   90.00
_cell.angle_beta   90.00
_cell.angle_gamma   90.00
#
_symmetry.space_group_name_H-M   'P 1'
#
loop_
_entity.id
_entity.type
_entity.pdbx_description
1 polymer ?
#
loop_
_entity_poly.entity_id
_entity_poly.type
_entity_poly.pdbx_seq_one_letter_code
_entity_poly.pdbx_strand_id
1 'polypeptide(L)'
;MATSEFLIAVLALSRLQQPHTHLRTFCATRAPATMATVEIPIYSLELTITAHLLTPDNFAPFGEVIQNPRPDVHPSKFADAGRLPFDAISANQGTAIQYQHVTHMVNKYDQAPSGAPGGPVMSMFVCAARQLQSQRPGRPGKGPGSASYFEVNILERHPYTTQTFTPLSASGSKVSDGQQCYLVIVAPNVKAASAPQSQTVESPVASPPDLLGLKAFVATTNQAVTYGAGTWHAPMVALGPEGSALDFVVTQFKNGVGSEDCQIVTFGTSADGSVCVEVPIPSNASKSKL
;
A
#
# COMPACT_ATOMS: atom_id res chain seq x y z
N MET A 1 5.55 24.64 27.93
CA MET A 1 5.31 24.83 26.49
C MET A 1 6.34 24.01 25.76
N ALA A 2 5.98 22.83 25.29
CA ALA A 2 6.87 21.92 24.56
C ALA A 2 6.05 21.32 23.41
N THR A 3 6.41 21.65 22.18
CA THR A 3 5.89 21.09 20.93
C THR A 3 7.13 20.58 20.20
N SER A 4 7.42 19.28 20.24
CA SER A 4 6.99 18.27 19.27
C SER A 4 7.50 18.58 17.85
N GLU A 5 8.75 18.20 17.59
CA GLU A 5 9.27 17.98 16.24
C GLU A 5 9.43 16.47 16.05
N PHE A 6 8.65 15.88 15.15
CA PHE A 6 8.84 14.49 14.72
C PHE A 6 8.31 14.32 13.30
N LEU A 7 9.05 14.82 12.29
CA LEU A 7 8.82 14.40 10.90
C LEU A 7 9.94 14.76 9.92
N ILE A 8 11.18 14.26 10.07
CA ILE A 8 12.09 14.14 8.90
C ILE A 8 13.02 12.93 9.07
N ALA A 9 12.87 11.93 8.21
CA ALA A 9 13.91 10.91 7.99
C ALA A 9 13.84 10.31 6.58
N VAL A 10 14.38 11.02 5.58
CA VAL A 10 15.08 10.42 4.43
C VAL A 10 16.21 11.37 4.00
N LEU A 11 17.34 11.31 4.71
CA LEU A 11 18.62 11.85 4.26
C LEU A 11 19.72 10.91 4.74
N ALA A 12 20.37 10.21 3.79
CA ALA A 12 21.66 9.58 4.03
C ALA A 12 22.56 9.83 2.81
N LEU A 13 23.36 10.90 2.91
CA LEU A 13 24.55 11.13 2.09
C LEU A 13 25.71 10.43 2.78
N SER A 14 26.40 9.53 2.07
CA SER A 14 27.76 9.14 2.43
C SER A 14 28.69 9.47 1.26
N ARG A 15 29.54 10.48 1.48
CA ARG A 15 30.68 10.79 0.64
C ARG A 15 31.82 9.84 0.99
N LEU A 16 32.32 9.10 0.00
CA LEU A 16 33.71 8.65 -0.02
C LEU A 16 34.31 9.09 -1.37
N GLN A 17 35.39 9.87 -1.29
CA GLN A 17 36.24 10.28 -2.41
C GLN A 17 37.12 9.09 -2.85
N GLN A 18 37.24 8.87 -4.16
CA GLN A 18 38.51 8.83 -4.94
C GLN A 18 38.20 8.49 -6.43
N PRO A 19 39.08 8.84 -7.39
CA PRO A 19 38.66 9.30 -8.72
C PRO A 19 38.93 8.26 -9.82
N HIS A 20 38.00 8.09 -10.75
CA HIS A 20 38.35 7.71 -12.12
C HIS A 20 37.42 8.40 -13.13
N THR A 21 38.06 9.09 -14.05
CA THR A 21 37.53 9.93 -15.13
C THR A 21 36.74 9.11 -16.15
N HIS A 22 35.43 9.35 -16.29
CA HIS A 22 34.71 9.21 -17.56
C HIS A 22 33.57 10.23 -17.62
N LEU A 23 33.34 10.76 -18.82
CA LEU A 23 32.50 11.90 -19.21
C LEU A 23 31.28 12.15 -18.29
N ARG A 24 31.30 13.27 -17.58
CA ARG A 24 30.11 13.85 -16.93
C ARG A 24 29.36 14.69 -17.95
N THR A 25 28.33 14.12 -18.57
CA THR A 25 27.20 14.91 -19.04
C THR A 25 26.62 15.60 -17.81
N PHE A 26 26.61 16.94 -17.79
CA PHE A 26 25.96 17.73 -16.74
C PHE A 26 24.46 17.43 -16.78
N CYS A 27 24.03 16.39 -16.06
CA CYS A 27 22.65 16.29 -15.63
C CYS A 27 22.48 17.34 -14.54
N ALA A 28 21.83 18.45 -14.86
CA ALA A 28 21.40 19.41 -13.86
C ALA A 28 20.63 18.62 -12.80
N THR A 29 21.18 18.56 -11.57
CA THR A 29 20.47 18.04 -10.41
C THR A 29 19.30 18.97 -10.17
N ARG A 30 18.19 18.68 -10.83
CA ARG A 30 16.90 19.30 -10.57
C ARG A 30 16.59 18.97 -9.12
N ALA A 31 16.40 20.00 -8.29
CA ALA A 31 15.92 19.81 -6.92
C ALA A 31 14.70 18.86 -6.97
N PRO A 32 14.55 17.92 -6.01
CA PRO A 32 13.39 17.06 -5.99
C PRO A 32 12.15 17.96 -5.99
N ALA A 33 11.28 17.78 -6.99
CA ALA A 33 10.01 18.49 -7.02
C ALA A 33 9.29 18.14 -5.71
N THR A 34 8.99 19.15 -4.89
CA THR A 34 8.15 18.99 -3.71
C THR A 34 6.82 18.40 -4.17
N MET A 35 6.51 17.18 -3.74
CA MET A 35 5.21 16.58 -4.03
C MET A 35 4.15 17.44 -3.34
N ALA A 36 3.32 18.12 -4.13
CA ALA A 36 2.27 18.96 -3.60
C ALA A 36 1.29 18.07 -2.82
N THR A 37 1.25 18.26 -1.51
CA THR A 37 0.29 17.61 -0.62
C THR A 37 -0.92 18.50 -0.51
N VAL A 38 -2.10 17.90 -0.64
CA VAL A 38 -3.36 18.62 -0.56
C VAL A 38 -4.12 18.19 0.68
N GLU A 39 -4.42 19.14 1.56
CA GLU A 39 -5.22 18.88 2.76
C GLU A 39 -6.72 18.86 2.39
N ILE A 40 -7.42 17.80 2.79
CA ILE A 40 -8.86 17.67 2.66
C ILE A 40 -9.47 17.80 4.06
N PRO A 41 -10.32 18.81 4.31
CA PRO A 41 -11.04 18.92 5.59
C PRO A 41 -11.99 17.73 5.76
N ILE A 42 -12.02 17.17 6.96
CA ILE A 42 -12.89 16.04 7.29
C ILE A 42 -14.09 16.44 8.15
N TYR A 43 -14.21 17.73 8.53
CA TYR A 43 -15.42 18.33 9.09
C TYR A 43 -16.00 17.59 10.30
N SER A 44 -15.15 17.24 11.25
CA SER A 44 -15.50 16.43 12.44
C SER A 44 -16.01 15.01 12.13
N LEU A 45 -15.67 14.45 10.97
CA LEU A 45 -15.98 13.05 10.63
C LEU A 45 -15.27 12.11 11.60
N GLU A 46 -16.05 11.24 12.25
CA GLU A 46 -15.56 10.19 13.15
C GLU A 46 -15.78 8.80 12.54
N LEU A 47 -14.88 8.40 11.65
CA LEU A 47 -14.95 7.14 10.93
C LEU A 47 -14.06 6.08 11.57
N THR A 48 -14.62 4.91 11.82
CA THR A 48 -13.84 3.71 12.14
C THR A 48 -14.36 2.55 11.33
N ILE A 49 -13.46 1.92 10.58
CA ILE A 49 -13.74 0.70 9.82
C ILE A 49 -12.92 -0.46 10.40
N THR A 50 -13.44 -1.68 10.32
CA THR A 50 -12.68 -2.87 10.70
C THR A 50 -11.97 -3.45 9.49
N ALA A 51 -10.70 -3.80 9.62
CA ALA A 51 -9.97 -4.49 8.56
C ALA A 51 -10.44 -5.94 8.42
N HIS A 52 -10.59 -6.40 7.19
CA HIS A 52 -10.92 -7.80 6.87
C HIS A 52 -9.69 -8.56 6.37
N LEU A 53 -9.70 -9.89 6.33
CA LEU A 53 -8.62 -10.61 5.66
C LEU A 53 -8.61 -10.29 4.16
N LEU A 54 -7.42 -10.08 3.59
CA LEU A 54 -7.27 -9.81 2.16
C LEU A 54 -7.59 -11.08 1.35
N THR A 55 -8.46 -10.94 0.36
CA THR A 55 -8.78 -11.97 -0.63
C THR A 55 -8.82 -11.36 -2.03
N PRO A 56 -8.63 -12.14 -3.10
CA PRO A 56 -8.83 -11.62 -4.46
C PRO A 56 -10.22 -10.97 -4.65
N ASP A 57 -11.29 -11.60 -4.16
CA ASP A 57 -12.66 -11.14 -4.39
C ASP A 57 -12.97 -9.79 -3.71
N ASN A 58 -12.57 -9.61 -2.46
CA ASN A 58 -12.85 -8.38 -1.74
C ASN A 58 -11.96 -7.20 -2.16
N PHE A 59 -10.83 -7.48 -2.83
CA PHE A 59 -9.90 -6.47 -3.33
C PHE A 59 -10.11 -6.12 -4.82
N ALA A 60 -10.78 -6.97 -5.59
CA ALA A 60 -11.01 -6.82 -7.03
C ALA A 60 -11.48 -5.41 -7.50
N PRO A 61 -12.29 -4.64 -6.73
CA PRO A 61 -12.67 -3.28 -7.13
C PRO A 61 -11.51 -2.27 -7.15
N PHE A 62 -10.41 -2.57 -6.47
CA PHE A 62 -9.28 -1.66 -6.21
C PHE A 62 -7.99 -2.13 -6.90
N GLY A 63 -7.92 -3.40 -7.28
CA GLY A 63 -6.70 -4.00 -7.79
C GLY A 63 -6.73 -5.51 -7.75
N GLU A 64 -5.54 -6.11 -7.72
CA GLU A 64 -5.36 -7.57 -7.77
C GLU A 64 -4.48 -8.05 -6.63
N VAL A 65 -4.76 -9.25 -6.14
CA VAL A 65 -3.96 -9.94 -5.13
C VAL A 65 -3.14 -11.02 -5.82
N ILE A 66 -1.83 -10.96 -5.67
CA ILE A 66 -0.90 -11.96 -6.19
C ILE A 66 -0.54 -12.91 -5.05
N GLN A 67 -0.83 -14.19 -5.23
CA GLN A 67 -0.49 -15.26 -4.31
C GLN A 67 -0.45 -16.58 -5.08
N ASN A 68 0.06 -17.67 -4.47
CA ASN A 68 -0.09 -19.00 -5.07
C ASN A 68 -1.59 -19.36 -5.10
N PRO A 69 -2.21 -19.55 -6.28
CA PRO A 69 -3.64 -19.79 -6.37
C PRO A 69 -4.03 -21.24 -6.07
N ARG A 70 -3.07 -22.18 -6.06
CA ARG A 70 -3.27 -23.59 -5.70
C ARG A 70 -2.09 -24.09 -4.86
N PRO A 71 -1.97 -23.64 -3.60
CA PRO A 71 -0.90 -24.09 -2.71
C PRO A 71 -0.98 -25.58 -2.37
N ASP A 72 -2.14 -26.20 -2.60
CA ASP A 72 -2.38 -27.64 -2.44
C ASP A 72 -1.77 -28.49 -3.58
N VAL A 73 -1.42 -27.88 -4.71
CA VAL A 73 -0.91 -28.60 -5.88
C VAL A 73 0.61 -28.55 -5.92
N HIS A 74 1.24 -29.67 -5.61
CA HIS A 74 2.68 -29.84 -5.84
C HIS A 74 2.99 -29.91 -7.34
N PRO A 75 4.11 -29.32 -7.84
CA PRO A 75 4.44 -29.33 -9.27
C PRO A 75 4.45 -30.72 -9.93
N SER A 76 4.91 -31.76 -9.22
CA SER A 76 4.89 -33.14 -9.72
C SER A 76 3.48 -33.71 -9.93
N LYS A 77 2.43 -33.03 -9.46
CA LYS A 77 1.02 -33.40 -9.61
C LYS A 77 0.28 -32.55 -10.65
N PHE A 78 0.98 -31.70 -11.41
CA PHE A 78 0.36 -30.81 -12.39
C PHE A 78 -0.59 -31.55 -13.37
N ALA A 79 -0.16 -32.69 -13.91
CA ALA A 79 -0.97 -33.47 -14.86
C ALA A 79 -2.28 -34.02 -14.24
N ASP A 80 -2.26 -34.30 -12.93
CA ASP A 80 -3.39 -34.87 -12.20
C ASP A 80 -4.31 -33.77 -11.61
N ALA A 81 -3.86 -32.51 -11.58
CA ALA A 81 -4.51 -31.42 -10.86
C ALA A 81 -5.72 -30.80 -11.60
N GLY A 82 -6.01 -31.26 -12.82
CA GLY A 82 -7.04 -30.70 -13.68
C GLY A 82 -6.69 -29.29 -14.19
N ARG A 83 -7.71 -28.50 -14.57
CA ARG A 83 -7.51 -27.13 -15.04
C ARG A 83 -7.09 -26.23 -13.89
N LEU A 84 -5.89 -25.67 -13.99
CA LEU A 84 -5.37 -24.66 -13.07
C LEU A 84 -5.72 -23.23 -13.56
N PRO A 85 -5.82 -22.25 -12.66
CA PRO A 85 -6.09 -20.86 -13.03
C PRO A 85 -4.89 -20.24 -13.76
N PHE A 86 -5.07 -19.02 -14.30
CA PHE A 86 -4.00 -18.22 -14.90
C PHE A 86 -3.25 -18.95 -16.03
N ASP A 87 -3.96 -19.75 -16.83
CA ASP A 87 -3.41 -20.56 -17.93
C ASP A 87 -2.09 -21.24 -17.57
N ALA A 88 -2.07 -21.84 -16.37
CA ALA A 88 -0.84 -22.35 -15.80
C ALA A 88 -0.19 -23.41 -16.69
N ILE A 89 1.13 -23.38 -16.76
CA ILE A 89 1.92 -24.38 -17.49
C ILE A 89 2.87 -25.12 -16.55
N SER A 90 3.12 -26.38 -16.87
CA SER A 90 4.23 -27.13 -16.29
C SER A 90 5.54 -26.56 -16.85
N ALA A 91 6.44 -26.17 -15.96
CA ALA A 91 7.72 -25.54 -16.26
C ALA A 91 8.89 -26.33 -15.64
N ASN A 92 10.12 -25.98 -16.02
CA ASN A 92 11.36 -26.57 -15.49
C ASN A 92 11.34 -28.11 -15.50
N GLN A 93 10.98 -28.70 -16.65
CA GLN A 93 10.92 -30.16 -16.83
C GLN A 93 10.01 -30.87 -15.80
N GLY A 94 8.90 -30.23 -15.39
CA GLY A 94 7.92 -30.81 -14.46
C GLY A 94 8.18 -30.50 -12.98
N THR A 95 9.19 -29.69 -12.67
CA THR A 95 9.53 -29.31 -11.29
C THR A 95 8.93 -27.97 -10.85
N ALA A 96 8.31 -27.22 -11.76
CA ALA A 96 7.65 -25.95 -11.45
C ALA A 96 6.28 -25.84 -12.11
N ILE A 97 5.40 -25.03 -11.50
CA ILE A 97 4.17 -24.55 -12.12
C ILE A 97 4.34 -23.05 -12.35
N GLN A 98 4.15 -22.60 -13.58
CA GLN A 98 4.11 -21.17 -13.91
C GLN A 98 2.66 -20.76 -14.11
N TYR A 99 2.13 -19.96 -13.19
CA TYR A 99 0.87 -19.23 -13.35
C TYR A 99 1.15 -17.96 -14.17
N GLN A 100 0.47 -17.81 -15.31
CA GLN A 100 0.72 -16.71 -16.25
C GLN A 100 -0.09 -15.47 -15.86
N HIS A 101 0.48 -14.28 -16.07
CA HIS A 101 -0.25 -13.01 -15.94
C HIS A 101 -1.03 -12.88 -14.60
N VAL A 102 -0.40 -13.22 -13.48
CA VAL A 102 -1.01 -13.16 -12.13
C VAL A 102 -1.41 -11.75 -11.68
N THR A 103 -1.05 -10.73 -12.45
CA THR A 103 -1.46 -9.33 -12.30
C THR A 103 -1.32 -8.60 -13.64
N HIS A 104 -2.10 -7.52 -13.82
CA HIS A 104 -2.04 -6.62 -14.95
C HIS A 104 -1.11 -5.43 -14.68
N MET A 105 -0.03 -5.33 -15.45
CA MET A 105 0.87 -4.19 -15.41
C MET A 105 0.37 -3.10 -16.37
N VAL A 106 -0.07 -1.96 -15.83
CA VAL A 106 -0.68 -0.87 -16.61
C VAL A 106 0.23 0.36 -16.64
N ASN A 107 0.47 0.87 -17.85
CA ASN A 107 1.15 2.11 -18.14
C ASN A 107 0.21 3.00 -18.98
N LYS A 108 -0.20 4.14 -18.42
CA LYS A 108 -1.10 5.13 -19.05
C LYS A 108 -0.44 6.51 -19.14
N TYR A 109 0.89 6.61 -19.08
CA TYR A 109 1.56 7.91 -19.13
C TYR A 109 1.44 8.60 -20.49
N ASP A 110 1.01 7.88 -21.54
CA ASP A 110 0.54 8.46 -22.81
C ASP A 110 -0.70 9.36 -22.64
N GLN A 111 -1.44 9.20 -21.55
CA GLN A 111 -2.61 10.02 -21.18
C GLN A 111 -2.25 11.15 -20.22
N ALA A 112 -0.99 11.26 -19.79
CA ALA A 112 -0.56 12.28 -18.84
C ALA A 112 -0.39 13.66 -19.51
N PRO A 113 -0.77 14.77 -18.86
CA PRO A 113 -0.69 16.12 -19.42
C PRO A 113 0.69 16.54 -19.95
N SER A 114 1.76 16.06 -19.33
CA SER A 114 3.14 16.36 -19.77
C SER A 114 3.50 15.76 -21.12
N GLY A 115 2.80 14.72 -21.58
CA GLY A 115 3.18 13.90 -22.72
C GLY A 115 4.48 13.11 -22.51
N ALA A 116 5.06 13.12 -21.30
CA ALA A 116 6.29 12.40 -21.01
C ALA A 116 6.02 10.90 -20.87
N PRO A 117 6.75 10.02 -21.58
CA PRO A 117 6.50 8.58 -21.53
C PRO A 117 6.88 7.99 -20.18
N GLY A 118 6.07 7.04 -19.70
CA GLY A 118 6.37 6.27 -18.50
C GLY A 118 7.27 5.08 -18.80
N GLY A 119 8.33 4.92 -18.02
CA GLY A 119 9.20 3.73 -18.05
C GLY A 119 8.98 2.83 -16.83
N PRO A 120 9.26 1.52 -16.92
CA PRO A 120 9.16 0.62 -15.78
C PRO A 120 10.21 0.96 -14.73
N VAL A 121 9.80 0.93 -13.47
CA VAL A 121 10.67 1.17 -12.32
C VAL A 121 10.44 0.07 -11.28
N MET A 122 11.54 -0.43 -10.72
CA MET A 122 11.54 -1.32 -9.58
C MET A 122 12.26 -0.62 -8.42
N SER A 123 11.73 -0.72 -7.21
CA SER A 123 12.28 -0.07 -6.01
C SER A 123 12.17 -1.00 -4.80
N MET A 124 12.96 -0.73 -3.77
CA MET A 124 12.88 -1.42 -2.49
C MET A 124 12.32 -0.47 -1.44
N PHE A 125 11.35 -0.93 -0.67
CA PHE A 125 10.80 -0.23 0.49
C PHE A 125 11.07 -1.07 1.72
N VAL A 126 11.82 -0.52 2.68
CA VAL A 126 12.06 -1.14 3.99
C VAL A 126 11.12 -0.45 4.99
N CYS A 127 10.03 -1.11 5.34
CA CYS A 127 8.95 -0.52 6.12
C CYS A 127 9.02 -0.96 7.59
N ALA A 128 9.33 -0.05 8.50
CA ALA A 128 9.25 -0.32 9.93
C ALA A 128 7.82 -0.66 10.37
N ALA A 129 7.68 -1.61 11.30
CA ALA A 129 6.39 -1.96 11.88
C ALA A 129 5.75 -0.72 12.53
N ARG A 130 4.49 -0.46 12.17
CA ARG A 130 3.72 0.68 12.65
C ARG A 130 3.07 0.32 13.98
N GLN A 131 3.17 1.25 14.93
CA GLN A 131 2.53 1.08 16.25
C GLN A 131 1.02 1.27 16.11
N LEU A 132 0.28 0.31 16.65
CA LEU A 132 -1.18 0.40 16.76
C LEU A 132 -1.55 0.96 18.12
N GLN A 133 -2.59 1.79 18.14
CA GLN A 133 -3.10 2.37 19.38
C GLN A 133 -4.05 1.40 20.06
N SER A 134 -3.95 1.26 21.38
CA SER A 134 -4.86 0.41 22.17
C SER A 134 -6.21 1.06 22.45
N GLN A 135 -6.40 2.32 22.05
CA GLN A 135 -7.61 3.09 22.23
C GLN A 135 -7.99 3.75 20.91
N ARG A 136 -9.29 3.96 20.71
CA ARG A 136 -9.79 4.68 19.55
C ARG A 136 -9.48 6.19 19.71
N PRO A 137 -8.86 6.85 18.71
CA PRO A 137 -8.77 8.31 18.66
C PRO A 137 -10.13 8.98 18.88
N GLY A 138 -10.16 10.10 19.61
CA GLY A 138 -11.37 10.90 19.83
C GLY A 138 -12.37 10.35 20.86
N ARG A 139 -12.23 9.13 21.38
CA ARG A 139 -13.08 8.59 22.47
C ARG A 139 -12.25 7.93 23.58
N PRO A 140 -12.04 8.60 24.72
CA PRO A 140 -11.44 7.98 25.89
C PRO A 140 -12.42 6.97 26.51
N GLY A 141 -12.10 5.67 26.41
CA GLY A 141 -12.87 4.61 27.03
C GLY A 141 -12.41 3.22 26.56
N LYS A 142 -12.27 2.28 27.50
CA LYS A 142 -12.04 0.87 27.18
C LYS A 142 -13.24 0.32 26.40
N GLY A 143 -13.13 0.28 25.07
CA GLY A 143 -14.02 -0.53 24.25
C GLY A 143 -13.95 -2.01 24.69
N PRO A 144 -14.98 -2.81 24.40
CA PRO A 144 -14.99 -4.22 24.74
C PRO A 144 -13.98 -4.96 23.85
N GLY A 145 -12.73 -5.15 24.32
CA GLY A 145 -11.75 -6.04 23.69
C GLY A 145 -10.33 -5.50 23.56
N SER A 146 -9.43 -6.39 23.14
CA SER A 146 -8.01 -6.17 22.79
C SER A 146 -7.83 -5.59 21.38
N ALA A 147 -8.75 -4.73 20.94
CA ALA A 147 -8.72 -4.14 19.61
C ALA A 147 -7.60 -3.10 19.49
N SER A 148 -6.92 -3.08 18.35
CA SER A 148 -5.83 -2.16 18.06
C SER A 148 -6.16 -1.31 16.84
N TYR A 149 -5.86 -0.02 16.91
CA TYR A 149 -6.30 0.97 15.93
C TYR A 149 -5.11 1.57 15.18
N PHE A 150 -5.27 1.74 13.86
CA PHE A 150 -4.38 2.51 13.01
C PHE A 150 -5.09 3.77 12.52
N GLU A 151 -4.55 4.94 12.81
CA GLU A 151 -5.09 6.22 12.32
C GLU A 151 -4.63 6.47 10.88
N VAL A 152 -5.58 6.77 10.00
CA VAL A 152 -5.35 7.06 8.59
C VAL A 152 -5.45 8.56 8.39
N ASN A 153 -4.32 9.22 8.16
CA ASN A 153 -4.24 10.67 7.96
C ASN A 153 -3.69 11.05 6.57
N ILE A 154 -3.40 10.06 5.73
CA ILE A 154 -2.82 10.24 4.40
C ILE A 154 -3.32 9.16 3.46
N LEU A 155 -3.69 9.57 2.25
CA LEU A 155 -3.85 8.66 1.10
C LEU A 155 -3.06 9.22 -0.09
N GLU A 156 -2.60 8.32 -0.95
CA GLU A 156 -1.91 8.63 -2.19
C GLU A 156 -2.55 7.86 -3.35
N ARG A 157 -2.29 8.28 -4.58
CA ARG A 157 -2.62 7.50 -5.78
C ARG A 157 -1.61 7.72 -6.89
N HIS A 158 -1.56 6.76 -7.80
CA HIS A 158 -0.76 6.80 -9.02
C HIS A 158 -1.69 6.82 -10.25
N PRO A 159 -2.05 8.00 -10.79
CA PRO A 159 -3.13 8.13 -11.78
C PRO A 159 -2.90 7.33 -13.07
N TYR A 160 -1.64 7.18 -13.48
CA TYR A 160 -1.28 6.64 -14.79
C TYR A 160 -0.61 5.27 -14.73
N THR A 161 -0.59 4.60 -13.57
CA THR A 161 0.07 3.31 -13.47
C THR A 161 -0.50 2.44 -12.36
N THR A 162 -0.46 1.13 -12.56
CA THR A 162 -0.56 0.18 -11.45
C THR A 162 0.70 0.23 -10.59
N GLN A 163 0.56 -0.02 -9.29
CA GLN A 163 1.69 -0.15 -8.39
C GLN A 163 1.56 -1.46 -7.61
N THR A 164 2.59 -2.30 -7.72
CA THR A 164 2.63 -3.60 -7.04
C THR A 164 3.60 -3.55 -5.87
N PHE A 165 3.15 -3.96 -4.69
CA PHE A 165 3.99 -4.21 -3.51
C PHE A 165 4.10 -5.71 -3.29
N THR A 166 5.30 -6.25 -3.44
CA THR A 166 5.62 -7.66 -3.20
C THR A 166 6.45 -7.78 -1.94
N PRO A 167 5.90 -8.31 -0.83
CA PRO A 167 6.68 -8.54 0.37
C PRO A 167 7.81 -9.52 0.08
N LEU A 168 8.99 -9.21 0.60
CA LEU A 168 10.07 -10.17 0.74
C LEU A 168 9.99 -10.73 2.15
N SER A 169 9.82 -12.06 2.25
CA SER A 169 9.97 -12.72 3.54
C SER A 169 11.38 -12.42 4.06
N ALA A 170 11.47 -11.72 5.20
CA ALA A 170 12.72 -11.25 5.75
C ALA A 170 13.65 -12.43 6.06
N SER A 171 14.60 -12.68 5.17
CA SER A 171 15.67 -13.66 5.40
C SER A 171 16.58 -13.10 6.50
N GLY A 172 16.31 -13.47 7.75
CA GLY A 172 17.05 -12.99 8.94
C GLY A 172 16.19 -12.40 10.07
N SER A 173 14.87 -12.27 9.90
CA SER A 173 13.99 -11.87 11.01
C SER A 173 13.91 -12.98 12.05
N LYS A 174 14.17 -12.65 13.32
CA LYS A 174 13.88 -13.52 14.49
C LYS A 174 12.37 -13.68 14.75
N VAL A 175 11.54 -13.15 13.86
CA VAL A 175 10.09 -13.12 13.94
C VAL A 175 9.58 -14.43 13.36
N SER A 176 8.78 -15.18 14.13
CA SER A 176 8.28 -16.46 13.66
C SER A 176 7.31 -16.26 12.49
N ASP A 177 7.19 -17.28 11.65
CA ASP A 177 6.18 -17.33 10.59
C ASP A 177 4.79 -16.97 11.15
N GLY A 178 4.04 -16.16 10.42
CA GLY A 178 2.72 -15.65 10.82
C GLY A 178 2.68 -14.45 11.79
N GLN A 179 3.83 -13.89 12.20
CA GLN A 179 3.86 -12.69 13.06
C GLN A 179 4.05 -11.36 12.28
N GLN A 180 4.35 -11.42 10.99
CA GLN A 180 4.39 -10.23 10.13
C GLN A 180 3.22 -10.25 9.15
N CYS A 181 2.58 -9.10 9.02
CA CYS A 181 1.51 -8.84 8.04
C CYS A 181 1.58 -7.36 7.69
N TYR A 182 0.66 -6.88 6.87
CA TYR A 182 0.56 -5.46 6.57
C TYR A 182 -0.89 -5.07 6.28
N LEU A 183 -1.23 -3.80 6.50
CA LEU A 183 -2.54 -3.28 6.12
C LEU A 183 -2.50 -2.75 4.68
N VAL A 184 -3.55 -3.10 3.95
CA VAL A 184 -3.91 -2.52 2.66
C VAL A 184 -5.14 -1.68 2.91
N ILE A 185 -5.02 -0.37 2.75
CA ILE A 185 -6.12 0.57 2.99
C ILE A 185 -6.37 1.32 1.69
N VAL A 186 -7.60 1.25 1.20
CA VAL A 186 -7.99 1.78 -0.11
C VAL A 186 -9.30 2.55 -0.05
N ALA A 187 -9.44 3.53 -0.92
CA ALA A 187 -10.68 4.27 -1.10
C ALA A 187 -11.05 4.33 -2.59
N PRO A 188 -12.35 4.22 -2.94
CA PRO A 188 -12.80 4.58 -4.27
C PRO A 188 -12.70 6.09 -4.47
N ASN A 189 -12.77 6.54 -5.71
CA ASN A 189 -12.99 7.96 -6.01
C ASN A 189 -14.42 8.37 -5.63
N VAL A 190 -14.60 9.58 -5.11
CA VAL A 190 -15.94 10.16 -4.91
C VAL A 190 -16.71 10.15 -6.23
N LYS A 191 -17.88 9.51 -6.24
CA LYS A 191 -18.79 9.56 -7.39
C LYS A 191 -19.48 10.94 -7.43
N ALA A 192 -19.63 11.51 -8.63
CA ALA A 192 -20.23 12.83 -8.82
C ALA A 192 -21.65 13.00 -8.21
N ALA A 193 -22.38 11.90 -8.00
CA ALA A 193 -23.76 11.91 -7.45
C ALA A 193 -23.84 11.86 -5.91
N SER A 194 -22.73 11.61 -5.22
CA SER A 194 -22.67 11.48 -3.75
C SER A 194 -22.11 12.72 -3.05
N ALA A 195 -21.77 13.78 -3.80
CA ALA A 195 -21.53 15.08 -3.21
C ALA A 195 -22.88 15.61 -2.66
N PRO A 196 -22.99 15.93 -1.35
CA PRO A 196 -24.16 16.63 -0.86
C PRO A 196 -24.35 17.90 -1.70
N GLN A 197 -25.57 18.14 -2.20
CA GLN A 197 -25.88 19.30 -3.06
C GLN A 197 -25.58 20.66 -2.40
N SER A 198 -25.19 20.70 -1.12
CA SER A 198 -24.74 21.90 -0.40
C SER A 198 -23.22 22.07 -0.30
N GLN A 199 -22.41 21.17 -0.87
CA GLN A 199 -20.95 21.28 -0.90
C GLN A 199 -20.45 21.33 -2.35
N THR A 200 -20.75 22.42 -3.05
CA THR A 200 -19.95 22.86 -4.20
C THR A 200 -18.65 23.52 -3.71
N VAL A 201 -17.92 22.85 -2.82
CA VAL A 201 -16.55 23.21 -2.51
C VAL A 201 -15.73 22.47 -3.56
N GLU A 202 -15.14 23.20 -4.49
CA GLU A 202 -14.20 22.62 -5.46
C GLU A 202 -13.15 21.82 -4.68
N SER A 203 -13.14 20.49 -4.84
CA SER A 203 -12.09 19.69 -4.22
C SER A 203 -10.77 20.11 -4.85
N PRO A 204 -9.74 20.42 -4.04
CA PRO A 204 -8.44 20.81 -4.56
C PRO A 204 -7.74 19.69 -5.35
N VAL A 205 -8.26 18.45 -5.30
CA VAL A 205 -7.85 17.33 -6.15
C VAL A 205 -9.04 16.82 -6.96
N ALA A 206 -8.86 16.65 -8.27
CA ALA A 206 -9.88 16.03 -9.11
C ALA A 206 -10.17 14.59 -8.64
N SER A 207 -11.45 14.25 -8.42
CA SER A 207 -11.87 12.92 -7.92
C SER A 207 -11.15 12.53 -6.61
N PRO A 208 -11.41 13.22 -5.48
CA PRO A 208 -10.80 12.90 -4.19
C PRO A 208 -11.21 11.49 -3.69
N PRO A 209 -10.53 10.94 -2.67
CA PRO A 209 -10.96 9.67 -2.07
C PRO A 209 -12.32 9.81 -1.37
N ASP A 210 -13.19 8.83 -1.59
CA ASP A 210 -14.42 8.68 -0.82
C ASP A 210 -14.11 7.97 0.51
N LEU A 211 -13.98 8.76 1.58
CA LEU A 211 -13.69 8.24 2.91
C LEU A 211 -14.79 7.33 3.45
N LEU A 212 -16.06 7.55 3.10
CA LEU A 212 -17.15 6.65 3.52
C LEU A 212 -17.08 5.30 2.78
N GLY A 213 -16.45 5.28 1.60
CA GLY A 213 -16.14 4.09 0.83
C GLY A 213 -14.84 3.38 1.23
N LEU A 214 -14.11 3.86 2.23
CA LEU A 214 -12.82 3.30 2.66
C LEU A 214 -12.95 1.80 3.01
N LYS A 215 -11.97 1.01 2.57
CA LYS A 215 -11.81 -0.40 2.90
C LYS A 215 -10.41 -0.64 3.45
N ALA A 216 -10.31 -1.57 4.39
CA ALA A 216 -9.04 -2.00 4.95
C ALA A 216 -8.97 -3.51 4.95
N PHE A 217 -7.77 -4.03 4.65
CA PHE A 217 -7.50 -5.45 4.58
C PHE A 217 -6.19 -5.78 5.30
N VAL A 218 -6.16 -6.91 6.00
CA VAL A 218 -4.94 -7.52 6.55
C VAL A 218 -4.39 -8.49 5.52
N ALA A 219 -3.22 -8.19 4.99
CA ALA A 219 -2.50 -9.00 4.02
C ALA A 219 -1.35 -9.75 4.69
N THR A 220 -1.17 -11.01 4.33
CA THR A 220 -0.04 -11.83 4.80
C THR A 220 1.22 -11.56 3.95
N THR A 221 2.39 -11.98 4.42
CA THR A 221 3.64 -11.92 3.65
C THR A 221 3.67 -12.85 2.42
N ASN A 222 2.67 -13.71 2.25
CA ASN A 222 2.51 -14.57 1.07
C ASN A 222 1.60 -13.95 0.00
N GLN A 223 1.09 -12.74 0.26
CA GLN A 223 0.25 -11.99 -0.65
C GLN A 223 1.03 -10.75 -1.07
N ALA A 224 1.08 -10.49 -2.37
CA ALA A 224 1.44 -9.20 -2.91
C ALA A 224 0.17 -8.50 -3.40
N VAL A 225 0.18 -7.17 -3.45
CA VAL A 225 -0.96 -6.38 -3.94
C VAL A 225 -0.55 -5.52 -5.10
N THR A 226 -1.36 -5.52 -6.16
CA THR A 226 -1.28 -4.55 -7.25
C THR A 226 -2.47 -3.61 -7.16
N TYR A 227 -2.22 -2.35 -6.83
CA TYR A 227 -3.24 -1.30 -6.91
C TYR A 227 -3.50 -0.94 -8.37
N GLY A 228 -4.78 -0.80 -8.73
CA GLY A 228 -5.18 -0.30 -10.04
C GLY A 228 -4.76 1.16 -10.25
N ALA A 229 -4.50 1.55 -11.50
CA ALA A 229 -4.18 2.94 -11.83
C ALA A 229 -5.25 3.93 -11.33
N GLY A 230 -4.82 4.93 -10.57
CA GLY A 230 -5.67 5.96 -9.97
C GLY A 230 -6.44 5.54 -8.71
N THR A 231 -6.22 4.34 -8.19
CA THR A 231 -6.79 3.89 -6.90
C THR A 231 -6.18 4.68 -5.76
N TRP A 232 -7.02 5.16 -4.83
CA TRP A 232 -6.54 5.77 -3.60
C TRP A 232 -6.12 4.71 -2.59
N HIS A 233 -4.89 4.89 -2.15
CA HIS A 233 -4.01 4.13 -1.30
C HIS A 233 -3.53 4.69 0.04
N ALA A 234 -3.47 3.96 1.15
CA ALA A 234 -2.54 4.38 2.20
C ALA A 234 -1.10 4.00 1.83
N PRO A 235 -0.08 4.80 2.20
CA PRO A 235 1.31 4.34 2.24
C PRO A 235 1.44 3.05 3.07
N MET A 236 2.44 2.22 2.79
CA MET A 236 2.55 0.88 3.39
C MET A 236 2.54 0.90 4.92
N VAL A 237 1.65 0.10 5.49
CA VAL A 237 1.50 -0.09 6.94
C VAL A 237 1.98 -1.50 7.29
N ALA A 238 3.29 -1.66 7.47
CA ALA A 238 3.85 -2.91 7.96
C ALA A 238 3.41 -3.15 9.42
N LEU A 239 3.04 -4.39 9.74
CA LEU A 239 2.64 -4.82 11.07
C LEU A 239 3.53 -5.98 11.53
N GLY A 240 3.94 -5.94 12.78
CA GLY A 240 4.78 -6.95 13.39
C GLY A 240 5.28 -6.52 14.76
N PRO A 241 6.19 -7.29 15.37
CA PRO A 241 6.83 -6.89 16.63
C PRO A 241 7.49 -5.51 16.53
N GLU A 242 7.50 -4.78 17.64
CA GLU A 242 8.20 -3.51 17.74
C GLU A 242 9.67 -3.63 17.31
N GLY A 243 10.15 -2.67 16.52
CA GLY A 243 11.51 -2.67 15.98
C GLY A 243 11.73 -3.61 14.78
N SER A 244 10.72 -4.37 14.35
CA SER A 244 10.80 -5.15 13.11
C SER A 244 10.54 -4.27 11.87
N ALA A 245 10.94 -4.78 10.70
CA ALA A 245 10.65 -4.21 9.40
C ALA A 245 10.15 -5.29 8.44
N LEU A 246 9.39 -4.86 7.44
CA LEU A 246 8.97 -5.67 6.30
C LEU A 246 9.45 -5.01 5.01
N ASP A 247 10.16 -5.78 4.19
CA ASP A 247 10.72 -5.32 2.93
C ASP A 247 9.75 -5.59 1.79
N PHE A 248 9.64 -4.64 0.86
CA PHE A 248 8.82 -4.79 -0.34
C PHE A 248 9.64 -4.47 -1.58
N VAL A 249 9.61 -5.38 -2.55
CA VAL A 249 9.92 -5.02 -3.93
C VAL A 249 8.69 -4.36 -4.53
N VAL A 250 8.86 -3.14 -5.01
CA VAL A 250 7.79 -2.34 -5.59
C VAL A 250 8.01 -2.19 -7.08
N THR A 251 6.99 -2.49 -7.89
CA THR A 251 7.02 -2.30 -9.34
C THR A 251 5.92 -1.37 -9.79
N GLN A 252 6.25 -0.44 -10.68
CA GLN A 252 5.31 0.51 -11.30
C GLN A 252 5.92 1.11 -12.56
N PHE A 253 5.20 1.99 -13.23
CA PHE A 253 5.77 2.89 -14.24
C PHE A 253 5.94 4.31 -13.66
N LYS A 254 6.94 5.06 -14.14
CA LYS A 254 7.16 6.47 -13.80
C LYS A 254 7.61 7.26 -15.03
N ASN A 255 7.18 8.51 -15.14
CA ASN A 255 7.70 9.45 -16.13
C ASN A 255 8.58 10.56 -15.52
N GLY A 256 8.69 10.60 -14.19
CA GLY A 256 9.54 11.56 -13.46
C GLY A 256 8.88 12.93 -13.23
N VAL A 257 7.61 13.11 -13.60
CA VAL A 257 6.81 14.29 -13.30
C VAL A 257 6.05 14.04 -12.00
N GLY A 258 6.46 14.68 -10.90
CA GLY A 258 5.97 14.37 -9.55
C GLY A 258 4.45 14.25 -9.42
N SER A 259 3.68 15.24 -9.91
CA SER A 259 2.21 15.26 -9.83
C SER A 259 1.49 14.24 -10.73
N GLU A 260 2.19 13.65 -11.69
CA GLU A 260 1.70 12.59 -12.57
C GLU A 260 2.11 11.22 -12.04
N ASP A 261 3.32 11.14 -11.46
CA ASP A 261 3.83 9.94 -10.81
C ASP A 261 3.06 9.64 -9.52
N CYS A 262 2.70 10.63 -8.70
CA CYS A 262 1.98 10.43 -7.45
C CYS A 262 1.20 11.69 -7.01
N GLN A 263 0.02 11.49 -6.47
CA GLN A 263 -0.81 12.53 -5.88
C GLN A 263 -1.10 12.17 -4.43
N ILE A 264 -0.92 13.11 -3.50
CA ILE A 264 -1.05 12.89 -2.07
C ILE A 264 -2.12 13.80 -1.49
N VAL A 265 -2.99 13.22 -0.67
CA VAL A 265 -3.94 13.95 0.16
C VAL A 265 -3.74 13.62 1.62
N THR A 266 -3.86 14.63 2.48
CA THR A 266 -3.84 14.47 3.94
C THR A 266 -5.17 14.91 4.52
N PHE A 267 -5.52 14.34 5.67
CA PHE A 267 -6.72 14.69 6.42
C PHE A 267 -6.32 15.42 7.70
N GLY A 268 -7.17 16.34 8.16
CA GLY A 268 -6.91 17.20 9.32
C GLY A 268 -6.56 16.43 10.59
N THR A 269 -6.01 17.15 11.58
CA THR A 269 -5.68 16.60 12.91
C THR A 269 -6.90 16.02 13.62
N SER A 270 -6.70 15.19 14.66
CA SER A 270 -7.81 14.60 15.45
C SER A 270 -8.80 15.62 16.05
N ALA A 271 -8.48 16.92 16.04
CA ALA A 271 -9.40 18.00 16.41
C ALA A 271 -10.47 18.32 15.34
N ASP A 272 -10.24 17.95 14.07
CA ASP A 272 -11.18 18.04 12.95
C ASP A 272 -11.87 16.69 12.68
N GLY A 273 -11.75 15.70 13.56
CA GLY A 273 -12.29 14.34 13.40
C GLY A 273 -11.20 13.28 13.23
N SER A 274 -11.59 12.01 13.08
CA SER A 274 -10.65 10.90 12.95
C SER A 274 -11.12 9.85 11.93
N VAL A 275 -10.16 9.32 11.16
CA VAL A 275 -10.37 8.14 10.30
C VAL A 275 -9.47 7.02 10.81
N CYS A 276 -10.07 5.94 11.28
CA CYS A 276 -9.35 4.85 11.92
C CYS A 276 -9.68 3.50 11.30
N VAL A 277 -8.68 2.63 11.28
CA VAL A 277 -8.83 1.21 10.98
C VAL A 277 -8.67 0.43 12.29
N GLU A 278 -9.71 -0.27 12.69
CA GLU A 278 -9.62 -1.32 13.69
C GLU A 278 -8.97 -2.56 13.06
N VAL A 279 -7.85 -2.99 13.62
CA VAL A 279 -7.10 -4.16 13.19
C VAL A 279 -7.49 -5.33 14.09
N PRO A 280 -8.17 -6.37 13.57
CA PRO A 280 -8.45 -7.56 14.34
C PRO A 280 -7.14 -8.32 14.55
N ILE A 281 -6.50 -8.14 15.71
CA ILE A 281 -5.36 -8.96 16.08
C ILE A 281 -5.88 -10.37 16.37
N PRO A 282 -5.34 -11.42 15.74
CA PRO A 282 -5.66 -12.79 16.14
C PRO A 282 -5.29 -12.96 17.62
N SER A 283 -6.28 -13.20 18.47
CA SER A 283 -5.99 -13.63 19.83
C SER A 283 -5.12 -14.88 19.75
N ASN A 284 -4.03 -14.95 20.51
CA ASN A 284 -3.25 -16.18 20.74
C ASN A 284 -4.06 -17.23 21.53
N ALA A 285 -5.33 -17.46 21.17
CA ALA A 285 -6.21 -18.44 21.75
C ALA A 285 -6.24 -19.67 20.84
N SER A 286 -5.65 -20.74 21.36
CA SER A 286 -5.71 -22.12 20.86
C SER A 286 -4.73 -22.52 19.75
N LYS A 287 -3.47 -22.73 20.15
CA LYS A 287 -2.75 -23.94 19.69
C LYS A 287 -3.43 -25.16 20.33
N SER A 288 -4.61 -25.55 19.84
CA SER A 288 -5.14 -26.89 20.09
C SER A 288 -4.49 -27.84 19.10
N LYS A 289 -3.77 -28.82 19.66
CA LYS A 289 -3.12 -29.92 18.97
C LYS A 289 -4.02 -30.55 17.90
N LEU A 290 -3.47 -30.75 16.71
CA LEU A 290 -3.73 -31.90 15.85
C LEU A 290 -2.38 -32.45 15.39
#